data_AF-A0A969NK54-F1
#
_entry.id   AF-A0A969NK54-F1
#
_cell.length_a   1.000
_cell.length_b   1.000
_cell.length_c   1.000
_cell.angle_alpha   90.00
_cell.angle_beta   90.00
_cell.angle_gamma   90.00
#
_symmetry.space_group_name_H-M   'P 1'
#
loop_
_entity.id
_entity.type
_entity.pdbx_description
1 polymer ?
#
loop_
_entity_poly.entity_id
_entity_poly.type
_entity_poly.pdbx_seq_one_letter_code
_entity_poly.pdbx_strand_id
1 'polypeptide(L)'
;MPSPDDRVNLEIWFLEYGTVPLDEAGELQYQELLPLLSEVWQKATAIQQLNWLWQIARLWQPMQNKEVATSLLDPSLLRVNGAIVQLLKLKFDEGKQASLPELAQLWSRWIPQASPEIAPFLQQLCQHLEQSDITQSEQLLALLDRAIEQCGQHQKRTYQIYTCTDSGPTRDHNEDACYPAEDELVEIGDREMALAIVCDGIGGQEGGEIASQLAIETLLEEINHLTTELEEATPQHQIRAIEQAICTTNDFISQRNDSENRQERQRMGTTLVMSLTHAHQMYLAHVGDSRIYRISPTSCHQVTVDDDLASREVRLGYLLYRDAVQYPNAGALVQALGMSSSLSLHPTVQRLILDEDCIFLLCSDGLSDFDRIEQFWRSEIVPILTQGRNLVEAGKVC
;
A
#
# COMPACT_ATOMS: atom_id res chain seq x y z
N MET A 1 -20.55 15.08 22.90
CA MET A 1 -19.18 14.76 23.37
C MET A 1 -19.30 14.14 24.75
N PRO A 2 -18.76 12.94 25.01
CA PRO A 2 -18.72 12.40 26.36
C PRO A 2 -17.77 13.22 27.23
N SER A 3 -18.11 13.32 28.51
CA SER A 3 -17.43 14.09 29.57
C SER A 3 -16.05 13.52 29.93
N PRO A 4 -15.05 14.34 30.35
CA PRO A 4 -13.66 13.89 30.57
C PRO A 4 -13.38 13.23 31.93
N ASP A 5 -14.33 13.17 32.86
CA ASP A 5 -14.08 12.75 34.23
C ASP A 5 -14.99 11.60 34.63
N ASP A 6 -14.45 10.37 34.55
CA ASP A 6 -14.74 9.25 35.45
C ASP A 6 -13.90 8.06 34.99
N ARG A 7 -12.76 7.82 35.66
CA ARG A 7 -11.84 6.64 35.54
C ARG A 7 -12.26 5.67 34.43
N VAL A 8 -12.05 6.11 33.19
CA VAL A 8 -12.55 5.42 32.02
C VAL A 8 -11.71 4.15 31.92
N ASN A 9 -12.36 2.99 31.84
CA ASN A 9 -11.73 1.81 31.24
C ASN A 9 -11.13 2.33 29.93
N LEU A 10 -9.82 2.56 29.90
CA LEU A 10 -9.12 3.05 28.72
C LEU A 10 -9.21 1.91 27.71
N GLU A 11 -10.31 1.85 26.97
CA GLU A 11 -10.40 1.07 25.76
C GLU A 11 -9.37 1.68 24.82
N ILE A 12 -8.21 1.03 24.75
CA ILE A 12 -7.19 1.33 23.76
C ILE A 12 -7.70 0.73 22.46
N TRP A 13 -8.10 1.60 21.55
CA TRP A 13 -8.54 1.22 20.23
C TRP A 13 -7.32 0.91 19.38
N PHE A 14 -7.17 -0.35 18.96
CA PHE A 14 -6.27 -0.68 17.88
C PHE A 14 -6.94 -0.26 16.57
N LEU A 15 -6.39 0.76 15.92
CA LEU A 15 -6.87 1.23 14.63
C LEU A 15 -6.53 0.25 13.50
N GLU A 16 -5.63 -0.71 13.74
CA GLU A 16 -5.17 -1.69 12.77
C GLU A 16 -5.21 -3.09 13.41
N TYR A 17 -6.34 -3.79 13.27
CA TYR A 17 -6.43 -5.20 13.62
C TYR A 17 -5.81 -6.04 12.49
N GLY A 18 -5.18 -7.18 12.82
CA GLY A 18 -4.64 -8.12 11.83
C GLY A 18 -3.20 -7.85 11.36
N THR A 19 -2.63 -6.69 11.64
CA THR A 19 -1.27 -6.33 11.22
C THR A 19 -0.20 -6.71 12.25
N VAL A 20 -0.57 -7.09 13.47
CA VAL A 20 0.40 -7.37 14.55
C VAL A 20 1.19 -8.66 14.26
N PRO A 21 2.54 -8.63 14.34
CA PRO A 21 3.37 -9.81 14.16
C PRO A 21 3.04 -10.90 15.17
N LEU A 22 2.73 -12.09 14.65
CA LEU A 22 2.51 -13.29 15.45
C LEU A 22 3.58 -14.34 15.12
N ASP A 23 3.93 -15.16 16.09
CA ASP A 23 4.79 -16.32 15.90
C ASP A 23 4.07 -17.48 15.19
N GLU A 24 4.78 -18.59 14.97
CA GLU A 24 4.23 -19.79 14.31
C GLU A 24 3.05 -20.43 15.07
N ALA A 25 2.91 -20.14 16.38
CA ALA A 25 1.80 -20.62 17.19
C ALA A 25 0.59 -19.66 17.18
N GLY A 26 0.70 -18.51 16.50
CA GLY A 26 -0.34 -17.49 16.48
C GLY A 26 -0.35 -16.59 17.71
N GLU A 27 0.70 -16.61 18.53
CA GLU A 27 0.86 -15.73 19.69
C GLU A 27 1.64 -14.46 19.31
N LEU A 28 1.49 -13.39 20.09
CA LEU A 28 2.21 -12.14 19.83
C LEU A 28 3.72 -12.38 19.82
N GLN A 29 4.36 -12.10 18.68
CA GLN A 29 5.83 -12.23 18.55
C GLN A 29 6.55 -11.25 19.48
N TYR A 30 5.92 -10.12 19.80
CA TYR A 30 6.45 -9.08 20.67
C TYR A 30 5.48 -8.74 21.79
N GLN A 31 6.00 -8.60 23.01
CA GLN A 31 5.19 -8.31 24.19
C GLN A 31 4.46 -6.95 24.09
N GLU A 32 5.08 -5.95 23.45
CA GLU A 32 4.48 -4.63 23.21
C GLU A 32 3.80 -4.51 21.84
N LEU A 33 3.29 -5.63 21.29
CA LEU A 33 2.69 -5.78 19.96
C LEU A 33 3.71 -5.66 18.82
N LEU A 34 4.56 -4.64 18.85
CA LEU A 34 5.58 -4.36 17.85
C LEU A 34 6.92 -4.03 18.51
N PRO A 35 8.05 -4.37 17.88
CA PRO A 35 9.37 -3.99 18.36
C PRO A 35 9.61 -2.49 18.19
N LEU A 36 10.46 -1.94 19.05
CA LEU A 36 11.00 -0.60 18.83
C LEU A 36 11.87 -0.59 17.58
N LEU A 37 11.79 0.48 16.80
CA LEU A 37 12.68 0.68 15.64
C LEU A 37 14.16 0.49 16.04
N SER A 38 14.57 1.01 17.20
CA SER A 38 15.95 0.90 17.70
C SER A 38 16.37 -0.53 18.07
N GLU A 39 15.44 -1.42 18.41
CA GLU A 39 15.77 -2.82 18.77
C GLU A 39 16.13 -3.66 17.56
N VAL A 40 15.49 -3.38 16.42
CA VAL A 40 15.71 -4.10 15.17
C VAL A 40 16.63 -3.38 14.20
N TRP A 41 16.90 -2.08 14.43
CA TRP A 41 17.77 -1.24 13.60
C TRP A 41 19.07 -1.94 13.21
N GLN A 42 19.84 -2.42 14.19
CA GLN A 42 21.16 -3.03 13.94
C GLN A 42 21.11 -4.29 13.05
N LYS A 43 19.99 -5.01 13.06
CA LYS A 43 19.83 -6.27 12.32
C LYS A 43 19.31 -6.06 10.90
N ALA A 44 18.76 -4.89 10.62
CA ALA A 44 18.15 -4.57 9.33
C ALA A 44 19.20 -4.36 8.23
N THR A 45 18.80 -4.62 6.99
CA THR A 45 19.61 -4.36 5.81
C THR A 45 19.77 -2.85 5.58
N ALA A 46 20.74 -2.44 4.76
CA ALA A 46 20.92 -1.03 4.40
C ALA A 46 19.65 -0.42 3.76
N ILE A 47 19.00 -1.14 2.85
CA ILE A 47 17.78 -0.67 2.18
C ILE A 47 16.61 -0.54 3.17
N GLN A 48 16.48 -1.45 4.13
CA GLN A 48 15.42 -1.43 5.13
C GLN A 48 15.61 -0.28 6.12
N GLN A 49 16.85 -0.04 6.58
CA GLN A 49 17.18 1.14 7.38
C GLN A 49 16.83 2.44 6.65
N LEU A 50 17.18 2.56 5.36
CA LEU A 50 16.83 3.73 4.55
C LEU A 50 15.31 3.85 4.35
N ASN A 51 14.60 2.75 4.12
CA ASN A 51 13.15 2.73 3.96
C ASN A 51 12.43 3.27 5.21
N TRP A 52 12.85 2.85 6.41
CA TRP A 52 12.27 3.37 7.66
C TRP A 52 12.53 4.87 7.84
N LEU A 53 13.75 5.35 7.56
CA LEU A 53 14.04 6.78 7.61
C LEU A 53 13.21 7.58 6.59
N TRP A 54 13.03 7.01 5.39
CA TRP A 54 12.19 7.59 4.34
C TRP A 54 10.73 7.70 4.74
N GLN A 55 10.16 6.66 5.37
CA GLN A 55 8.79 6.71 5.89
C GLN A 55 8.63 7.76 6.99
N ILE A 56 9.58 7.86 7.93
CA ILE A 56 9.59 8.91 8.96
C ILE A 56 9.63 10.30 8.32
N ALA A 57 10.50 10.51 7.33
CA ALA A 57 10.60 11.77 6.61
C ALA A 57 9.31 12.10 5.83
N ARG A 58 8.65 11.10 5.23
CA ARG A 58 7.38 11.27 4.50
C ARG A 58 6.23 11.66 5.43
N LEU A 59 6.21 11.15 6.65
CA LEU A 59 5.22 11.49 7.67
C LEU A 59 5.44 12.88 8.27
N TRP A 60 6.63 13.47 8.13
CA TRP A 60 7.01 14.73 8.77
C TRP A 60 6.03 15.87 8.47
N GLN A 61 5.82 16.22 7.20
CA GLN A 61 4.95 17.34 6.82
C GLN A 61 3.47 17.11 7.17
N PRO A 62 2.86 15.94 6.87
CA PRO A 62 1.49 15.65 7.31
C PRO A 62 1.30 15.76 8.83
N MET A 63 2.28 15.29 9.62
CA MET A 63 2.20 15.34 11.08
C MET A 63 2.43 16.74 11.64
N GLN A 64 3.28 17.56 11.01
CA GLN A 64 3.42 18.97 11.35
C GLN A 64 2.10 19.73 11.11
N ASN A 65 1.43 19.46 9.99
CA ASN A 65 0.13 20.08 9.66
C ASN A 65 -0.99 19.71 10.67
N LYS A 66 -0.80 18.61 11.42
CA LYS A 66 -1.73 18.12 12.44
C LYS A 66 -1.24 18.39 13.87
N GLU A 67 -0.14 19.12 14.04
CA GLU A 67 0.46 19.45 15.35
C GLU A 67 0.77 18.21 16.21
N VAL A 68 1.28 17.15 15.56
CA VAL A 68 1.68 15.89 16.23
C VAL A 68 3.08 15.41 15.84
N ALA A 69 3.88 16.26 15.19
CA ALA A 69 5.19 15.87 14.64
C ALA A 69 6.21 15.45 15.70
N THR A 70 6.07 15.92 16.95
CA THR A 70 6.89 15.46 18.08
C THR A 70 6.76 13.96 18.36
N SER A 71 5.70 13.32 17.88
CA SER A 71 5.54 11.86 17.94
C SER A 71 6.68 11.13 17.21
N LEU A 72 7.17 11.68 16.09
CA LEU A 72 8.28 11.11 15.30
C LEU A 72 9.64 11.29 15.97
N LEU A 73 9.74 12.18 16.96
CA LEU A 73 10.97 12.47 17.70
C LEU A 73 11.11 11.61 18.96
N ASP A 74 10.06 10.88 19.34
CA ASP A 74 10.07 10.01 20.51
C ASP A 74 10.36 8.55 20.10
N PRO A 75 11.58 8.03 20.36
CA PRO A 75 11.92 6.66 20.01
C PRO A 75 11.04 5.62 20.71
N SER A 76 10.44 5.96 21.86
CA SER A 76 9.51 5.05 22.57
C SER A 76 8.16 4.91 21.88
N LEU A 77 7.88 5.68 20.82
CA LEU A 77 6.67 5.59 20.01
C LEU A 77 6.92 4.95 18.63
N LEU A 78 8.15 5.04 18.12
CA LEU A 78 8.53 4.48 16.83
C LEU A 78 8.58 2.95 16.91
N ARG A 79 7.62 2.31 16.25
CA ARG A 79 7.52 0.86 16.08
C ARG A 79 7.74 0.49 14.63
N VAL A 80 8.06 -0.77 14.38
CA VAL A 80 8.13 -1.31 13.02
C VAL A 80 7.44 -2.66 12.91
N ASN A 81 6.81 -2.87 11.77
CA ASN A 81 6.16 -4.11 11.39
C ASN A 81 6.76 -4.58 10.06
N GLY A 82 7.83 -5.37 10.13
CA GLY A 82 8.70 -5.62 8.98
C GLY A 82 9.21 -4.30 8.39
N ALA A 83 8.94 -4.08 7.10
CA ALA A 83 9.26 -2.83 6.42
C ALA A 83 8.46 -1.59 6.88
N ILE A 84 7.32 -1.72 7.55
CA ILE A 84 6.40 -0.59 7.79
C ILE A 84 6.70 0.10 9.12
N VAL A 85 6.92 1.41 9.10
CA VAL A 85 7.02 2.24 10.31
C VAL A 85 5.62 2.52 10.85
N GLN A 86 5.43 2.28 12.13
CA GLN A 86 4.18 2.56 12.85
C GLN A 86 4.44 3.38 14.09
N LEU A 87 3.42 4.10 14.54
CA LEU A 87 3.45 4.87 15.77
C LEU A 87 2.52 4.24 16.79
N LEU A 88 3.05 3.95 17.99
CA LEU A 88 2.24 3.41 19.08
C LEU A 88 1.10 4.36 19.49
N LYS A 89 1.32 5.67 19.38
CA LYS A 89 0.31 6.72 19.56
C LYS A 89 0.79 8.04 18.96
N LEU A 90 -0.16 8.94 18.75
CA LEU A 90 0.13 10.35 18.46
C LEU A 90 0.22 11.16 19.76
N LYS A 91 1.19 12.06 19.82
CA LYS A 91 1.35 13.08 20.86
C LYS A 91 1.13 14.45 20.22
N PHE A 92 0.27 15.25 20.83
CA PHE A 92 0.15 16.65 20.45
C PHE A 92 1.44 17.40 20.82
N ASP A 93 1.80 18.34 19.96
CA ASP A 93 3.04 19.10 20.06
C ASP A 93 3.03 20.10 21.24
N GLU A 94 1.86 20.41 21.81
CA GLU A 94 1.69 21.28 22.99
C GLU A 94 2.43 22.64 22.88
N GLY A 95 2.47 23.20 21.66
CA GLY A 95 3.17 24.46 21.37
C GLY A 95 4.68 24.33 21.16
N LYS A 96 5.25 23.11 21.16
CA LYS A 96 6.62 22.85 20.70
C LYS A 96 6.65 22.65 19.20
N GLN A 97 7.41 23.44 18.48
CA GLN A 97 7.56 23.25 17.04
C GLN A 97 8.65 22.20 16.77
N ALA A 98 8.25 20.98 16.39
CA ALA A 98 9.18 19.94 15.97
C ALA A 98 10.00 20.40 14.75
N SER A 99 11.31 20.17 14.79
CA SER A 99 12.26 20.67 13.80
C SER A 99 13.12 19.55 13.21
N LEU A 100 13.56 19.73 11.95
CA LEU A 100 14.45 18.79 11.27
C LEU A 100 15.81 18.59 11.99
N PRO A 101 16.41 19.60 12.64
CA PRO A 101 17.58 19.37 13.50
C PRO A 101 17.34 18.40 14.67
N GLU A 102 16.13 18.37 15.26
CA GLU A 102 15.81 17.40 16.32
C GLU A 102 15.71 15.97 15.76
N LEU A 103 15.23 15.82 14.52
CA LEU A 103 15.26 14.54 13.81
C LEU A 103 16.71 14.04 13.65
N ALA A 104 17.64 14.93 13.29
CA ALA A 104 19.06 14.60 13.19
C ALA A 104 19.68 14.20 14.54
N GLN A 105 19.30 14.88 15.63
CA GLN A 105 19.73 14.50 16.99
C GLN A 105 19.21 13.11 17.41
N LEU A 106 18.05 12.70 16.92
CA LEU A 106 17.55 11.35 17.11
C LEU A 106 18.33 10.35 16.25
N TRP A 107 18.42 10.59 14.95
CA TRP A 107 19.04 9.67 13.98
C TRP A 107 20.54 9.49 14.19
N SER A 108 21.24 10.52 14.68
CA SER A 108 22.65 10.43 15.05
C SER A 108 22.95 9.35 16.09
N ARG A 109 21.98 9.03 16.96
CA ARG A 109 22.09 7.95 17.96
C ARG A 109 22.09 6.56 17.33
N TRP A 110 21.56 6.42 16.11
CA TRP A 110 21.48 5.16 15.39
C TRP A 110 22.68 4.91 14.46
N ILE A 111 23.48 5.94 14.16
CA ILE A 111 24.68 5.83 13.30
C ILE A 111 25.64 4.71 13.76
N PRO A 112 25.98 4.55 15.07
CA PRO A 112 26.91 3.50 15.50
C PRO A 112 26.44 2.07 15.20
N GLN A 113 25.14 1.89 14.98
CA GLN A 113 24.50 0.60 14.68
C GLN A 113 23.94 0.56 13.24
N ALA A 114 24.18 1.59 12.43
CA ALA A 114 23.77 1.61 11.04
C ALA A 114 24.59 0.63 10.20
N SER A 115 24.02 0.14 9.11
CA SER A 115 24.74 -0.68 8.14
C SER A 115 25.97 0.08 7.63
N PRO A 116 27.14 -0.58 7.48
CA PRO A 116 28.37 0.06 7.00
C PRO A 116 28.20 0.78 5.66
N GLU A 117 27.29 0.29 4.81
CA GLU A 117 27.01 0.86 3.49
C GLU A 117 26.39 2.26 3.56
N ILE A 118 25.56 2.53 4.57
CA ILE A 118 24.81 3.79 4.68
C ILE A 118 25.31 4.70 5.80
N ALA A 119 26.14 4.19 6.72
CA ALA A 119 26.63 4.97 7.85
C ALA A 119 27.33 6.29 7.44
N PRO A 120 28.18 6.34 6.39
CA PRO A 120 28.77 7.61 5.94
C PRO A 120 27.73 8.60 5.40
N PHE A 121 26.75 8.11 4.64
CA PHE A 121 25.64 8.92 4.14
C PHE A 121 24.81 9.48 5.29
N LEU A 122 24.42 8.64 6.26
CA LEU A 122 23.61 9.05 7.40
C LEU A 122 24.35 10.10 8.26
N GLN A 123 25.66 9.96 8.42
CA GLN A 123 26.48 10.95 9.13
C GLN A 123 26.47 12.31 8.42
N GLN A 124 26.64 12.34 7.09
CA GLN A 124 26.56 13.57 6.30
C GLN A 124 25.16 14.18 6.32
N LEU A 125 24.12 13.36 6.20
CA LEU A 125 22.73 13.79 6.24
C LEU A 125 22.39 14.48 7.57
N CYS A 126 22.78 13.86 8.70
CA CYS A 126 22.56 14.45 10.02
C CYS A 126 23.31 15.78 10.17
N GLN A 127 24.55 15.88 9.66
CA GLN A 127 25.30 17.14 9.69
C GLN A 127 24.59 18.26 8.90
N HIS A 128 24.09 17.98 7.70
CA HIS A 128 23.35 18.95 6.90
C HIS A 128 22.02 19.38 7.55
N LEU A 129 21.32 18.46 8.20
CA LEU A 129 20.10 18.78 8.98
C LEU A 129 20.43 19.66 10.19
N GLU A 130 21.48 19.34 10.95
CA GLU A 130 21.93 20.13 12.12
C GLU A 130 22.39 21.53 11.72
N GLN A 131 23.09 21.66 10.60
CA GLN A 131 23.55 22.94 10.04
C GLN A 131 22.42 23.74 9.37
N SER A 132 21.21 23.19 9.29
CA SER A 132 20.05 23.79 8.62
C SER A 132 20.26 24.05 7.12
N ASP A 133 21.10 23.24 6.46
CA ASP A 133 21.23 23.22 5.00
C ASP A 133 19.98 22.61 4.34
N ILE A 134 19.34 21.69 5.05
CA ILE A 134 18.07 21.06 4.68
C ILE A 134 16.99 21.69 5.55
N THR A 135 16.12 22.48 4.94
CA THR A 135 15.08 23.24 5.66
C THR A 135 13.67 22.75 5.38
N GLN A 136 13.50 21.93 4.33
CA GLN A 136 12.21 21.41 3.89
C GLN A 136 12.22 19.88 3.84
N SER A 137 11.07 19.28 4.14
CA SER A 137 10.93 17.81 4.14
C SER A 137 11.15 17.20 2.76
N GLU A 138 10.81 17.92 1.68
CA GLU A 138 11.02 17.46 0.31
C GLU A 138 12.51 17.32 -0.04
N GLN A 139 13.36 18.19 0.50
CA GLN A 139 14.82 18.11 0.31
C GLN A 139 15.39 16.87 1.01
N LEU A 140 14.90 16.57 2.22
CA LEU A 140 15.26 15.37 2.98
C LEU A 140 14.82 14.11 2.22
N LEU A 141 13.58 14.08 1.73
CA LEU A 141 13.06 12.97 0.93
C LEU A 141 13.88 12.75 -0.35
N ALA A 142 14.25 13.82 -1.07
CA ALA A 142 15.06 13.71 -2.28
C ALA A 142 16.50 13.18 -2.02
N LEU A 143 17.05 13.42 -0.83
CA LEU A 143 18.33 12.83 -0.42
C LEU A 143 18.19 11.35 -0.08
N LEU A 144 17.14 10.99 0.66
CA LEU A 144 16.84 9.59 0.99
C LEU A 144 16.51 8.78 -0.27
N ASP A 145 15.73 9.32 -1.20
CA ASP A 145 15.40 8.68 -2.48
C ASP A 145 16.67 8.33 -3.27
N ARG A 146 17.65 9.24 -3.35
CA ARG A 146 18.93 8.96 -4.02
C ARG A 146 19.75 7.88 -3.31
N ALA A 147 19.75 7.87 -1.99
CA ALA A 147 20.45 6.83 -1.23
C ALA A 147 19.79 5.45 -1.40
N ILE A 148 18.46 5.40 -1.40
CA ILE A 148 17.68 4.19 -1.66
C ILE A 148 17.95 3.70 -3.08
N GLU A 149 17.97 4.59 -4.07
CA GLU A 149 18.29 4.24 -5.46
C GLU A 149 19.68 3.62 -5.59
N GLN A 150 20.70 4.25 -5.00
CA GLN A 150 22.07 3.73 -5.00
C GLN A 150 22.18 2.35 -4.32
N CYS A 151 21.50 2.15 -3.19
CA CYS A 151 21.46 0.86 -2.50
C CYS A 151 20.71 -0.18 -3.35
N GLY A 152 19.58 0.22 -3.95
CA GLY A 152 18.71 -0.62 -4.74
C GLY A 152 19.33 -1.12 -6.05
N GLN A 153 20.21 -0.33 -6.69
CA GLN A 153 20.93 -0.72 -7.92
C GLN A 153 21.83 -1.95 -7.76
N HIS A 154 22.25 -2.27 -6.53
CA HIS A 154 23.12 -3.40 -6.25
C HIS A 154 22.36 -4.69 -5.91
N GLN A 155 21.04 -4.61 -5.76
CA GLN A 155 20.19 -5.74 -5.41
C GLN A 155 19.58 -6.34 -6.67
N LYS A 156 19.67 -7.66 -6.79
CA LYS A 156 18.95 -8.40 -7.82
C LYS A 156 17.54 -8.72 -7.33
N ARG A 157 16.55 -8.44 -8.18
CA ARG A 157 15.16 -8.80 -7.92
C ARG A 157 14.68 -9.80 -8.96
N THR A 158 13.79 -10.68 -8.53
CA THR A 158 13.07 -11.60 -9.40
C THR A 158 11.63 -11.58 -8.96
N TYR A 159 10.72 -11.39 -9.90
CA TYR A 159 9.30 -11.39 -9.63
C TYR A 159 8.69 -12.66 -10.23
N GLN A 160 7.80 -13.27 -9.47
CA GLN A 160 6.94 -14.34 -9.96
C GLN A 160 5.50 -13.87 -9.79
N ILE A 161 4.73 -13.92 -10.88
CA ILE A 161 3.31 -13.59 -10.87
C ILE A 161 2.54 -14.82 -11.30
N TYR A 162 1.48 -15.14 -10.57
CA TYR A 162 0.53 -16.17 -10.92
C TYR A 162 -0.87 -15.65 -10.65
N THR A 163 -1.78 -15.85 -11.60
CA THR A 163 -3.16 -15.37 -11.53
C THR A 163 -4.14 -16.53 -11.63
N CYS A 164 -5.26 -16.39 -10.91
CA CYS A 164 -6.38 -17.34 -10.90
C CYS A 164 -7.68 -16.53 -10.83
N THR A 165 -8.73 -17.06 -11.44
CA THR A 165 -10.07 -16.49 -11.36
C THR A 165 -11.11 -17.62 -11.40
N ASP A 166 -12.27 -17.42 -10.78
CA ASP A 166 -13.36 -18.39 -10.73
C ASP A 166 -14.69 -17.63 -10.66
N SER A 167 -15.75 -18.12 -11.32
CA SER A 167 -17.08 -17.51 -11.22
C SER A 167 -17.71 -17.63 -9.83
N GLY A 168 -17.13 -18.46 -8.98
CA GLY A 168 -17.70 -18.86 -7.71
C GLY A 168 -18.89 -19.81 -7.89
N PRO A 169 -19.47 -20.25 -6.77
CA PRO A 169 -20.57 -21.22 -6.77
C PRO A 169 -21.94 -20.60 -7.11
N THR A 170 -22.05 -19.28 -7.17
CA THR A 170 -23.34 -18.56 -7.19
C THR A 170 -23.57 -17.69 -8.41
N ARG A 171 -22.53 -17.30 -9.16
CA ARG A 171 -22.69 -16.48 -10.38
C ARG A 171 -22.70 -17.38 -11.61
N ASP A 172 -23.52 -17.01 -12.59
CA ASP A 172 -23.62 -17.72 -13.87
C ASP A 172 -22.45 -17.37 -14.82
N HIS A 173 -21.81 -16.23 -14.60
CA HIS A 173 -20.72 -15.68 -15.41
C HIS A 173 -19.66 -15.07 -14.49
N ASN A 174 -18.41 -15.07 -14.95
CA ASN A 174 -17.30 -14.41 -14.27
C ASN A 174 -17.15 -13.00 -14.83
N GLU A 175 -17.33 -11.99 -13.98
CA GLU A 175 -17.16 -10.58 -14.34
C GLU A 175 -15.78 -10.05 -13.93
N ASP A 176 -14.98 -10.87 -13.26
CA ASP A 176 -13.60 -10.55 -12.86
C ASP A 176 -12.64 -10.79 -14.01
N ALA A 177 -11.65 -9.92 -14.12
CA ALA A 177 -10.53 -10.07 -15.04
C ALA A 177 -9.20 -9.83 -14.31
N CYS A 178 -8.15 -10.50 -14.79
CA CYS A 178 -6.81 -10.34 -14.23
C CYS A 178 -5.73 -10.29 -15.33
N TYR A 179 -4.59 -9.70 -14.98
CA TYR A 179 -3.37 -9.70 -15.79
C TYR A 179 -2.18 -10.02 -14.89
N PRO A 180 -1.21 -10.87 -15.31
CA PRO A 180 -1.18 -11.66 -16.55
C PRO A 180 -2.34 -12.65 -16.69
N ALA A 181 -2.47 -13.29 -17.87
CA ALA A 181 -3.56 -14.21 -18.16
C ALA A 181 -3.62 -15.35 -17.12
N GLU A 182 -4.84 -15.83 -16.84
CA GLU A 182 -5.08 -16.86 -15.83
C GLU A 182 -4.23 -18.12 -16.05
N ASP A 183 -3.89 -18.79 -14.95
CA ASP A 183 -3.13 -20.04 -14.94
C ASP A 183 -1.71 -19.94 -15.55
N GLU A 184 -1.21 -18.74 -15.79
CA GLU A 184 0.14 -18.48 -16.29
C GLU A 184 1.09 -18.08 -15.15
N LEU A 185 2.16 -18.84 -14.95
CA LEU A 185 3.28 -18.42 -14.11
C LEU A 185 4.23 -17.58 -14.94
N VAL A 186 4.32 -16.29 -14.63
CA VAL A 186 5.22 -15.35 -15.29
C VAL A 186 6.42 -15.07 -14.38
N GLU A 187 7.61 -15.34 -14.89
CA GLU A 187 8.88 -15.02 -14.21
C GLU A 187 9.52 -13.79 -14.87
N ILE A 188 9.77 -12.75 -14.08
CA ILE A 188 10.24 -11.45 -14.57
C ILE A 188 11.56 -11.13 -13.89
N GLY A 189 12.55 -10.75 -14.70
CA GLY A 189 13.89 -10.41 -14.23
C GLY A 189 13.99 -8.97 -13.71
N ASP A 190 15.09 -8.67 -13.04
CA ASP A 190 15.40 -7.38 -12.38
C ASP A 190 15.32 -6.13 -13.29
N ARG A 191 15.38 -6.28 -14.61
CA ARG A 191 15.37 -5.18 -15.59
C ARG A 191 14.03 -4.97 -16.29
N GLU A 192 13.07 -5.82 -15.99
CA GLU A 192 11.74 -5.78 -16.60
C GLU A 192 10.74 -5.30 -15.55
N MET A 193 9.70 -4.59 -16.00
CA MET A 193 8.62 -4.18 -15.10
C MET A 193 7.68 -5.35 -14.91
N ALA A 194 7.39 -5.66 -13.66
CA ALA A 194 6.39 -6.62 -13.27
C ALA A 194 5.07 -5.88 -13.06
N LEU A 195 4.06 -6.24 -13.86
CA LEU A 195 2.73 -5.66 -13.82
C LEU A 195 1.73 -6.77 -13.50
N ALA A 196 0.91 -6.55 -12.47
CA ALA A 196 -0.25 -7.36 -12.17
C ALA A 196 -1.47 -6.45 -11.98
N ILE A 197 -2.62 -6.88 -12.49
CA ILE A 197 -3.89 -6.15 -12.42
C ILE A 197 -5.00 -7.14 -12.04
N VAL A 198 -5.91 -6.72 -11.18
CA VAL A 198 -7.21 -7.38 -10.95
C VAL A 198 -8.31 -6.33 -11.07
N CYS A 199 -9.37 -6.68 -11.78
CA CYS A 199 -10.54 -5.86 -12.04
C CYS A 199 -11.79 -6.69 -11.73
N ASP A 200 -12.66 -6.18 -10.85
CA ASP A 200 -13.98 -6.76 -10.55
C ASP A 200 -15.06 -5.96 -11.28
N GLY A 201 -15.68 -6.60 -12.27
CA GLY A 201 -16.65 -6.00 -13.16
C GLY A 201 -18.01 -5.80 -12.49
N ILE A 202 -18.49 -4.55 -12.47
CA ILE A 202 -19.81 -4.18 -11.94
C ILE A 202 -20.77 -3.77 -13.07
N GLY A 203 -21.97 -4.36 -13.09
CA GLY A 203 -23.00 -4.06 -14.09
C GLY A 203 -24.15 -5.06 -14.08
N GLY A 204 -25.18 -4.82 -14.91
CA GLY A 204 -26.15 -5.87 -15.25
C GLY A 204 -25.52 -6.94 -16.15
N GLN A 205 -26.26 -8.01 -16.48
CA GLN A 205 -25.77 -9.12 -17.33
C GLN A 205 -25.01 -8.61 -18.58
N GLU A 206 -23.80 -9.14 -18.79
CA GLU A 206 -22.79 -8.79 -19.82
C GLU A 206 -22.01 -7.47 -19.62
N GLY A 207 -22.44 -6.56 -18.74
CA GLY A 207 -21.79 -5.27 -18.55
C GLY A 207 -20.44 -5.36 -17.83
N GLY A 208 -20.39 -6.10 -16.72
CA GLY A 208 -19.21 -6.19 -15.85
C GLY A 208 -18.00 -6.79 -16.56
N GLU A 209 -18.19 -7.95 -17.19
CA GLU A 209 -17.13 -8.65 -17.96
C GLU A 209 -16.50 -7.74 -19.04
N ILE A 210 -17.33 -6.98 -19.77
CA ILE A 210 -16.83 -6.06 -20.80
C ILE A 210 -15.99 -4.94 -20.16
N ALA A 211 -16.42 -4.39 -19.02
CA ALA A 211 -15.69 -3.31 -18.37
C ALA A 211 -14.36 -3.75 -17.76
N SER A 212 -14.32 -4.91 -17.09
CA SER A 212 -13.10 -5.42 -16.45
C SER A 212 -12.04 -5.77 -17.49
N GLN A 213 -12.42 -6.45 -18.58
CA GLN A 213 -11.52 -6.74 -19.70
C GLN A 213 -11.02 -5.45 -20.37
N LEU A 214 -11.93 -4.51 -20.65
CA LEU A 214 -11.57 -3.28 -21.33
C LEU A 214 -10.65 -2.38 -20.50
N ALA A 215 -10.82 -2.40 -19.17
CA ALA A 215 -9.93 -1.70 -18.26
C ALA A 215 -8.49 -2.24 -18.35
N ILE A 216 -8.32 -3.56 -18.35
CA ILE A 216 -7.00 -4.19 -18.48
C ILE A 216 -6.38 -3.86 -19.83
N GLU A 217 -7.11 -4.03 -20.93
CA GLU A 217 -6.60 -3.75 -22.28
C GLU A 217 -6.12 -2.30 -22.42
N THR A 218 -6.95 -1.34 -22.02
CA THR A 218 -6.63 0.09 -22.13
C THR A 218 -5.47 0.46 -21.20
N LEU A 219 -5.46 -0.06 -19.97
CA LEU A 219 -4.40 0.26 -19.01
C LEU A 219 -3.05 -0.32 -19.44
N LEU A 220 -3.02 -1.50 -20.06
CA LEU A 220 -1.81 -2.06 -20.64
C LEU A 220 -1.23 -1.17 -21.75
N GLU A 221 -2.07 -0.63 -22.63
CA GLU A 221 -1.64 0.31 -23.67
C GLU A 221 -1.04 1.59 -23.05
N GLU A 222 -1.75 2.20 -22.10
CA GLU A 222 -1.28 3.42 -21.42
C GLU A 222 0.03 3.18 -20.66
N ILE A 223 0.16 2.08 -19.92
CA ILE A 223 1.37 1.76 -19.15
C ILE A 223 2.53 1.49 -20.10
N ASN A 224 2.32 0.77 -21.21
CA ASN A 224 3.35 0.56 -22.23
C ASN A 224 3.84 1.86 -22.86
N HIS A 225 3.01 2.89 -22.97
CA HIS A 225 3.45 4.21 -23.40
C HIS A 225 4.31 4.92 -22.34
N LEU A 226 4.00 4.72 -21.06
CA LEU A 226 4.74 5.33 -19.95
C LEU A 226 6.14 4.73 -19.74
N THR A 227 6.38 3.47 -20.11
CA THR A 227 7.65 2.78 -19.83
C THR A 227 8.89 3.52 -20.32
N THR A 228 8.76 4.29 -21.42
CA THR A 228 9.85 5.09 -21.98
C THR A 228 10.06 6.40 -21.21
N GLU A 229 9.02 6.94 -20.59
CA GLU A 229 9.04 8.19 -19.83
C GLU A 229 9.42 7.99 -18.36
N LEU A 230 9.21 6.79 -17.82
CA LEU A 230 9.45 6.47 -16.41
C LEU A 230 10.94 6.45 -16.05
N GLU A 231 11.85 6.11 -16.98
CA GLU A 231 13.28 5.92 -16.69
C GLU A 231 13.99 7.18 -16.15
N GLU A 232 13.53 8.38 -16.51
CA GLU A 232 14.13 9.66 -16.07
C GLU A 232 13.20 10.47 -15.15
N ALA A 233 12.01 9.94 -14.85
CA ALA A 233 11.00 10.65 -14.06
C ALA A 233 11.27 10.54 -12.55
N THR A 234 11.01 11.64 -11.83
CA THR A 234 10.97 11.61 -10.36
C THR A 234 9.81 10.73 -9.91
N PRO A 235 9.87 10.12 -8.71
CA PRO A 235 8.78 9.26 -8.23
C PRO A 235 7.40 9.94 -8.21
N GLN A 236 7.34 11.24 -7.94
CA GLN A 236 6.10 12.02 -7.97
C GLN A 236 5.55 12.22 -9.40
N HIS A 237 6.40 12.25 -10.42
CA HIS A 237 5.95 12.22 -11.81
C HIS A 237 5.44 10.83 -12.19
N GLN A 238 6.09 9.76 -11.73
CA GLN A 238 5.65 8.38 -11.97
C GLN A 238 4.25 8.12 -11.37
N ILE A 239 4.01 8.56 -10.13
CA ILE A 239 2.67 8.51 -9.49
C ILE A 239 1.61 9.20 -10.36
N ARG A 240 1.88 10.44 -10.79
CA ARG A 240 0.93 11.23 -11.59
C ARG A 240 0.68 10.63 -12.98
N ALA A 241 1.71 10.02 -13.57
CA ALA A 241 1.58 9.32 -14.85
C ALA A 241 0.65 8.11 -14.72
N ILE A 242 0.80 7.32 -13.64
CA ILE A 242 -0.09 6.19 -13.35
C ILE A 242 -1.53 6.66 -13.09
N GLU A 243 -1.72 7.72 -12.28
CA GLU A 243 -3.04 8.32 -12.05
C GLU A 243 -3.69 8.75 -13.38
N GLN A 244 -2.91 9.37 -14.27
CA GLN A 244 -3.39 9.79 -15.58
C GLN A 244 -3.79 8.62 -16.48
N ALA A 245 -3.00 7.54 -16.50
CA ALA A 245 -3.31 6.31 -17.24
C ALA A 245 -4.65 5.69 -16.77
N ILE A 246 -4.89 5.69 -15.45
CA ILE A 246 -6.15 5.23 -14.86
C ILE A 246 -7.31 6.15 -15.26
N CYS A 247 -7.11 7.47 -15.23
CA CYS A 247 -8.11 8.44 -15.67
C CYS A 247 -8.46 8.29 -17.16
N THR A 248 -7.47 8.07 -18.02
CA THR A 248 -7.68 7.78 -19.45
C THR A 248 -8.49 6.50 -19.64
N THR A 249 -8.13 5.44 -18.91
CA THR A 249 -8.85 4.16 -18.91
C THR A 249 -10.31 4.33 -18.48
N ASN A 250 -10.55 5.09 -17.39
CA ASN A 250 -11.90 5.42 -16.95
C ASN A 250 -12.71 6.15 -18.03
N ASP A 251 -12.13 7.16 -18.65
CA ASP A 251 -12.82 7.96 -19.66
C ASP A 251 -13.12 7.13 -20.90
N PHE A 252 -12.27 6.17 -21.27
CA PHE A 252 -12.54 5.23 -22.35
C PHE A 252 -13.80 4.38 -22.08
N ILE A 253 -13.89 3.77 -20.90
CA ILE A 253 -15.06 2.97 -20.49
C ILE A 253 -16.32 3.86 -20.38
N SER A 254 -16.18 5.05 -19.81
CA SER A 254 -17.29 6.02 -19.67
C SER A 254 -17.81 6.48 -21.04
N GLN A 255 -16.92 6.76 -22.00
CA GLN A 255 -17.31 7.15 -23.36
C GLN A 255 -18.02 6.02 -24.08
N ARG A 256 -17.58 4.76 -23.89
CA ARG A 256 -18.28 3.61 -24.44
C ARG A 256 -19.70 3.50 -23.87
N ASN A 257 -19.87 3.64 -22.55
CA ASN A 257 -21.20 3.72 -21.92
C ASN A 257 -22.07 4.79 -22.58
N ASP A 258 -21.54 6.00 -22.81
CA ASP A 258 -22.29 7.11 -23.40
C ASP A 258 -22.67 6.83 -24.86
N SER A 259 -21.74 6.31 -25.67
CA SER A 259 -21.98 5.96 -27.08
C SER A 259 -23.03 4.87 -27.27
N GLU A 260 -23.11 3.93 -26.33
CA GLU A 260 -24.08 2.85 -26.31
C GLU A 260 -25.38 3.24 -25.59
N ASN A 261 -25.49 4.50 -25.14
CA ASN A 261 -26.62 5.05 -24.38
C ASN A 261 -26.95 4.28 -23.10
N ARG A 262 -25.95 3.70 -22.43
CA ARG A 262 -26.09 3.00 -21.16
C ARG A 262 -26.30 4.02 -20.03
N GLN A 263 -27.41 3.89 -19.29
CA GLN A 263 -27.81 4.81 -18.23
C GLN A 263 -27.97 4.10 -16.89
N GLU A 264 -27.68 4.82 -15.79
CA GLU A 264 -27.84 4.33 -14.42
C GLU A 264 -27.25 2.91 -14.24
N ARG A 265 -28.08 1.92 -13.86
CA ARG A 265 -27.68 0.53 -13.63
C ARG A 265 -27.27 -0.24 -14.90
N GLN A 266 -27.48 0.33 -16.08
CA GLN A 266 -27.02 -0.26 -17.34
C GLN A 266 -25.58 0.13 -17.66
N ARG A 267 -25.04 1.17 -17.00
CA ARG A 267 -23.63 1.52 -17.17
C ARG A 267 -22.78 0.36 -16.67
N MET A 268 -21.80 -0.01 -17.48
CA MET A 268 -20.76 -0.93 -17.04
C MET A 268 -19.68 -0.15 -16.30
N GLY A 269 -19.10 -0.78 -15.29
CA GLY A 269 -17.92 -0.29 -14.61
C GLY A 269 -17.11 -1.44 -14.06
N THR A 270 -15.98 -1.12 -13.44
CA THR A 270 -15.13 -2.12 -12.79
C THR A 270 -14.33 -1.47 -11.68
N THR A 271 -13.97 -2.25 -10.67
CA THR A 271 -12.88 -1.89 -9.75
C THR A 271 -11.53 -1.99 -10.48
N LEU A 272 -10.48 -1.56 -9.81
CA LEU A 272 -9.10 -1.75 -10.22
C LEU A 272 -8.24 -1.92 -8.97
N VAL A 273 -7.41 -2.96 -8.95
CA VAL A 273 -6.16 -2.97 -8.19
C VAL A 273 -5.01 -3.32 -9.13
N MET A 274 -3.89 -2.62 -8.98
CA MET A 274 -2.72 -2.79 -9.84
C MET A 274 -1.44 -2.70 -9.02
N SER A 275 -0.46 -3.54 -9.36
CA SER A 275 0.93 -3.40 -8.92
C SER A 275 1.85 -3.27 -10.12
N LEU A 276 2.73 -2.27 -10.12
CA LEU A 276 3.74 -2.02 -11.14
C LEU A 276 5.10 -1.84 -10.47
N THR A 277 6.07 -2.68 -10.81
CA THR A 277 7.44 -2.53 -10.32
C THR A 277 8.25 -1.61 -11.23
N HIS A 278 9.11 -0.81 -10.61
CA HIS A 278 10.09 0.00 -11.32
C HIS A 278 11.37 0.10 -10.47
N ALA A 279 12.45 -0.51 -10.96
CA ALA A 279 13.71 -0.65 -10.24
C ALA A 279 13.53 -1.27 -8.84
N HIS A 280 13.76 -0.47 -7.79
CA HIS A 280 13.74 -0.90 -6.38
C HIS A 280 12.42 -0.56 -5.66
N GLN A 281 11.39 -0.21 -6.43
CA GLN A 281 10.14 0.33 -5.93
C GLN A 281 8.97 -0.40 -6.56
N MET A 282 7.84 -0.34 -5.87
CA MET A 282 6.56 -0.80 -6.36
C MET A 282 5.53 0.31 -6.24
N TYR A 283 4.79 0.52 -7.32
CA TYR A 283 3.62 1.37 -7.37
C TYR A 283 2.38 0.52 -7.26
N LEU A 284 1.52 0.86 -6.32
CA LEU A 284 0.27 0.18 -6.06
C LEU A 284 -0.86 1.16 -6.31
N ALA A 285 -1.78 0.83 -7.21
CA ALA A 285 -2.92 1.66 -7.53
C ALA A 285 -4.23 0.95 -7.21
N HIS A 286 -5.23 1.69 -6.76
CA HIS A 286 -6.58 1.16 -6.64
C HIS A 286 -7.68 2.18 -6.92
N VAL A 287 -8.84 1.64 -7.33
CA VAL A 287 -10.15 2.28 -7.41
C VAL A 287 -11.20 1.21 -7.07
N GLY A 288 -12.04 1.47 -6.07
CA GLY A 288 -13.07 0.51 -5.63
C GLY A 288 -12.66 -0.24 -4.36
N ASP A 289 -13.24 -1.42 -4.16
CA ASP A 289 -13.12 -2.25 -2.95
C ASP A 289 -12.32 -3.54 -3.15
N SER A 290 -11.82 -3.80 -4.35
CA SER A 290 -10.75 -4.79 -4.54
C SER A 290 -9.50 -4.38 -3.75
N ARG A 291 -8.75 -5.36 -3.25
CA ARG A 291 -7.71 -5.14 -2.24
C ARG A 291 -6.33 -5.58 -2.69
N ILE A 292 -5.32 -4.91 -2.11
CA ILE A 292 -3.92 -5.32 -2.18
C ILE A 292 -3.42 -5.58 -0.78
N TYR A 293 -2.87 -6.78 -0.55
CA TYR A 293 -2.23 -7.17 0.70
C TYR A 293 -0.72 -7.32 0.49
N ARG A 294 0.07 -6.78 1.42
CA ARG A 294 1.50 -7.06 1.55
C ARG A 294 1.70 -8.09 2.66
N ILE A 295 2.21 -9.25 2.29
CA ILE A 295 2.38 -10.40 3.18
C ILE A 295 3.88 -10.71 3.31
N SER A 296 4.39 -10.64 4.52
CA SER A 296 5.74 -11.06 4.91
C SER A 296 5.65 -12.38 5.71
N PRO A 297 6.78 -13.01 6.07
CA PRO A 297 6.76 -14.17 6.96
C PRO A 297 6.06 -13.93 8.30
N THR A 298 5.96 -12.67 8.76
CA THR A 298 5.46 -12.33 10.10
C THR A 298 4.22 -11.45 10.09
N SER A 299 3.81 -10.88 8.96
CA SER A 299 2.71 -9.91 8.90
C SER A 299 1.88 -10.00 7.62
N CYS A 300 0.58 -9.72 7.73
CA CYS A 300 -0.30 -9.46 6.59
C CYS A 300 -0.90 -8.06 6.74
N HIS A 301 -0.66 -7.19 5.76
CA HIS A 301 -1.09 -5.80 5.80
C HIS A 301 -1.90 -5.46 4.57
N GLN A 302 -3.17 -5.11 4.75
CA GLN A 302 -3.97 -4.49 3.68
C GLN A 302 -3.40 -3.10 3.38
N VAL A 303 -2.97 -2.90 2.14
CA VAL A 303 -2.33 -1.67 1.68
C VAL A 303 -3.36 -0.66 1.14
N THR A 304 -4.46 -1.16 0.58
CA THR A 304 -5.57 -0.36 0.06
C THR A 304 -6.57 -0.02 1.15
N VAL A 305 -7.35 1.05 0.93
CA VAL A 305 -8.50 1.39 1.78
C VAL A 305 -9.70 1.45 0.85
N ASP A 306 -10.64 0.54 1.03
CA ASP A 306 -11.77 0.34 0.14
C ASP A 306 -12.51 1.65 -0.15
N ASP A 307 -12.91 1.82 -1.41
CA ASP A 307 -13.76 2.92 -1.82
C ASP A 307 -15.23 2.53 -1.71
N ASP A 308 -15.65 2.24 -0.49
CA ASP A 308 -17.01 1.93 -0.11
C ASP A 308 -17.63 3.01 0.82
N LEU A 309 -18.93 2.88 1.09
CA LEU A 309 -19.64 3.78 1.99
C LEU A 309 -19.05 3.73 3.40
N ALA A 310 -18.75 2.55 3.94
CA ALA A 310 -18.21 2.41 5.28
C ALA A 310 -16.90 3.18 5.47
N SER A 311 -15.93 2.95 4.60
CA SER A 311 -14.63 3.61 4.63
C SER A 311 -14.75 5.11 4.39
N ARG A 312 -15.70 5.57 3.55
CA ARG A 312 -15.98 7.00 3.41
C ARG A 312 -16.45 7.62 4.72
N GLU A 313 -17.43 7.04 5.40
CA GLU A 313 -17.97 7.59 6.66
C GLU A 313 -16.90 7.61 7.77
N VAL A 314 -15.98 6.63 7.78
CA VAL A 314 -14.83 6.59 8.69
C VAL A 314 -13.80 7.66 8.34
N ARG A 315 -13.42 7.79 7.07
CA ARG A 315 -12.45 8.80 6.60
C ARG A 315 -12.92 10.23 6.90
N LEU A 316 -14.24 10.47 6.85
CA LEU A 316 -14.85 11.76 7.20
C LEU A 316 -15.01 11.97 8.72
N GLY A 317 -14.69 10.97 9.53
CA GLY A 317 -14.77 11.04 10.99
C GLY A 317 -16.21 10.98 11.53
N TYR A 318 -17.16 10.50 10.74
CA TYR A 318 -18.56 10.39 11.16
C TYR A 318 -18.82 9.14 11.98
N LEU A 319 -18.13 8.03 11.68
CA LEU A 319 -18.32 6.73 12.34
C LEU A 319 -16.97 6.05 12.61
N LEU A 320 -16.96 5.14 13.58
CA LEU A 320 -15.90 4.15 13.70
C LEU A 320 -16.14 3.02 12.70
N TYR A 321 -15.07 2.37 12.20
CA TYR A 321 -15.19 1.33 11.17
C TYR A 321 -16.12 0.18 11.58
N ARG A 322 -15.98 -0.32 12.81
CA ARG A 322 -16.85 -1.37 13.38
C ARG A 322 -18.34 -1.03 13.40
N ASP A 323 -18.68 0.27 13.43
CA ASP A 323 -20.06 0.75 13.44
C ASP A 323 -20.51 1.01 11.99
N ALA A 324 -19.61 1.53 11.15
CA ALA A 324 -19.85 1.79 9.74
C ALA A 324 -20.22 0.53 8.95
N VAL A 325 -19.54 -0.59 9.20
CA VAL A 325 -19.82 -1.88 8.52
C VAL A 325 -21.18 -2.48 8.87
N GLN A 326 -21.85 -2.01 9.93
CA GLN A 326 -23.18 -2.48 10.31
C GLN A 326 -24.32 -1.81 9.54
N TYR A 327 -24.04 -0.72 8.81
CA TYR A 327 -25.06 0.00 8.08
C TYR A 327 -25.53 -0.77 6.83
N PRO A 328 -26.82 -0.66 6.47
CA PRO A 328 -27.30 -1.15 5.18
C PRO A 328 -26.50 -0.50 4.04
N ASN A 329 -26.00 -1.33 3.13
CA ASN A 329 -25.16 -0.91 1.99
C ASN A 329 -23.76 -0.39 2.39
N ALA A 330 -23.22 -0.78 3.55
CA ALA A 330 -21.87 -0.41 3.97
C ALA A 330 -20.81 -0.64 2.87
N GLY A 331 -20.87 -1.78 2.18
CA GLY A 331 -19.99 -2.11 1.06
C GLY A 331 -20.40 -1.51 -0.30
N ALA A 332 -21.33 -0.55 -0.36
CA ALA A 332 -21.64 0.07 -1.64
C ALA A 332 -20.48 0.97 -2.10
N LEU A 333 -19.98 0.69 -3.30
CA LEU A 333 -18.93 1.45 -3.94
C LEU A 333 -19.27 2.95 -4.05
N VAL A 334 -18.30 3.80 -3.67
CA VAL A 334 -18.37 5.26 -3.85
C VAL A 334 -17.67 5.72 -5.13
N GLN A 335 -16.77 4.91 -5.68
CA GLN A 335 -16.21 5.10 -7.03
C GLN A 335 -15.84 3.76 -7.67
N ALA A 336 -15.91 3.73 -9.00
CA ALA A 336 -15.50 2.63 -9.87
C ALA A 336 -15.18 3.21 -11.26
N LEU A 337 -14.35 2.52 -12.03
CA LEU A 337 -14.00 2.96 -13.38
C LEU A 337 -15.22 2.89 -14.31
N GLY A 338 -15.34 3.87 -15.21
CA GLY A 338 -16.36 3.92 -16.26
C GLY A 338 -17.73 4.46 -15.82
N MET A 339 -17.96 4.59 -14.51
CA MET A 339 -19.26 5.03 -13.96
C MET A 339 -19.53 6.52 -14.22
N SER A 340 -18.48 7.34 -14.30
CA SER A 340 -18.56 8.77 -14.60
C SER A 340 -17.27 9.28 -15.24
N SER A 341 -17.24 10.56 -15.63
CA SER A 341 -16.00 11.23 -16.09
C SER A 341 -14.89 11.18 -15.03
N SER A 342 -13.65 11.09 -15.50
CA SER A 342 -12.42 11.10 -14.69
C SER A 342 -12.29 12.33 -13.79
N LEU A 343 -12.98 13.44 -14.12
CA LEU A 343 -13.04 14.64 -13.28
C LEU A 343 -13.63 14.38 -11.88
N SER A 344 -14.40 13.30 -11.69
CA SER A 344 -14.96 12.88 -10.40
C SER A 344 -14.30 11.62 -9.85
N LEU A 345 -13.29 11.09 -10.53
CA LEU A 345 -12.54 9.91 -10.11
C LEU A 345 -11.31 10.34 -9.31
N HIS A 346 -11.02 9.62 -8.24
CA HIS A 346 -9.85 9.86 -7.41
C HIS A 346 -9.08 8.54 -7.20
N PRO A 347 -8.29 8.09 -8.20
CA PRO A 347 -7.43 6.93 -8.03
C PRO A 347 -6.42 7.16 -6.92
N THR A 348 -6.18 6.14 -6.12
CA THR A 348 -5.12 6.19 -5.11
C THR A 348 -3.92 5.42 -5.60
N VAL A 349 -2.78 6.11 -5.76
CA VAL A 349 -1.50 5.49 -6.12
C VAL A 349 -0.50 5.66 -4.98
N GLN A 350 -0.03 4.54 -4.44
CA GLN A 350 0.96 4.47 -3.40
C GLN A 350 2.30 3.97 -3.93
N ARG A 351 3.38 4.53 -3.40
CA ARG A 351 4.76 4.10 -3.67
C ARG A 351 5.31 3.38 -2.44
N LEU A 352 5.88 2.20 -2.66
CA LEU A 352 6.57 1.40 -1.66
C LEU A 352 8.00 1.10 -2.11
N ILE A 353 8.90 0.95 -1.13
CA ILE A 353 10.27 0.48 -1.33
C ILE A 353 10.30 -1.03 -1.09
N LEU A 354 10.92 -1.78 -1.99
CA LEU A 354 11.11 -3.22 -1.83
C LEU A 354 12.41 -3.48 -1.06
N ASP A 355 12.28 -3.79 0.23
CA ASP A 355 13.41 -3.97 1.17
C ASP A 355 13.52 -5.36 1.79
N GLU A 356 12.55 -6.24 1.53
CA GLU A 356 12.50 -7.65 1.95
C GLU A 356 11.68 -8.49 0.96
N ASP A 357 11.90 -9.81 0.97
CA ASP A 357 11.07 -10.76 0.23
C ASP A 357 9.65 -10.79 0.82
N CYS A 358 8.66 -10.59 -0.03
CA CYS A 358 7.26 -10.54 0.36
C CYS A 358 6.33 -10.94 -0.80
N ILE A 359 5.07 -11.19 -0.47
CA ILE A 359 4.00 -11.45 -1.43
C ILE A 359 3.07 -10.25 -1.46
N PHE A 360 2.79 -9.78 -2.67
CA PHE A 360 1.67 -8.87 -2.91
C PHE A 360 0.51 -9.70 -3.45
N LEU A 361 -0.56 -9.82 -2.66
CA LEU A 361 -1.80 -10.47 -3.09
C LEU A 361 -2.78 -9.39 -3.54
N LEU A 362 -3.12 -9.40 -4.82
CA LEU A 362 -4.18 -8.57 -5.40
C LEU A 362 -5.43 -9.44 -5.54
N CYS A 363 -6.58 -8.97 -5.08
CA CYS A 363 -7.81 -9.77 -5.13
C CYS A 363 -9.08 -8.90 -5.18
N SER A 364 -10.16 -9.45 -5.76
CA SER A 364 -11.52 -8.90 -5.68
C SER A 364 -12.13 -9.11 -4.29
N ASP A 365 -13.33 -8.56 -4.07
CA ASP A 365 -14.10 -8.75 -2.85
C ASP A 365 -14.48 -10.23 -2.65
N GLY A 366 -14.68 -10.98 -3.75
CA GLY A 366 -15.01 -12.41 -3.74
C GLY A 366 -14.01 -13.30 -3.01
N LEU A 367 -12.75 -12.87 -2.89
CA LEU A 367 -11.75 -13.54 -2.05
C LEU A 367 -11.58 -12.86 -0.68
N SER A 368 -11.60 -11.54 -0.61
CA SER A 368 -11.22 -10.79 0.60
C SER A 368 -12.35 -10.59 1.62
N ASP A 369 -13.60 -10.69 1.19
CA ASP A 369 -14.77 -10.58 2.05
C ASP A 369 -14.74 -11.59 3.20
N PHE A 370 -15.42 -11.21 4.29
CA PHE A 370 -15.47 -11.98 5.54
C PHE A 370 -14.10 -12.19 6.20
N ASP A 371 -13.17 -11.26 5.98
CA ASP A 371 -11.81 -11.28 6.53
C ASP A 371 -11.04 -12.57 6.19
N ARG A 372 -11.30 -13.15 5.01
CA ARG A 372 -10.78 -14.46 4.63
C ARG A 372 -9.25 -14.43 4.50
N ILE A 373 -8.68 -13.36 3.95
CA ILE A 373 -7.22 -13.23 3.84
C ILE A 373 -6.59 -13.16 5.23
N GLU A 374 -7.15 -12.32 6.10
CA GLU A 374 -6.70 -12.10 7.47
C GLU A 374 -6.74 -13.38 8.30
N GLN A 375 -7.71 -14.27 8.03
CA GLN A 375 -7.85 -15.56 8.69
C GLN A 375 -6.87 -16.62 8.17
N PHE A 376 -6.57 -16.66 6.87
CA PHE A 376 -5.88 -17.80 6.24
C PHE A 376 -4.49 -17.51 5.68
N TRP A 377 -4.03 -16.26 5.65
CA TRP A 377 -2.72 -15.92 5.08
C TRP A 377 -1.55 -16.72 5.69
N ARG A 378 -1.61 -17.02 7.00
CA ARG A 378 -0.57 -17.79 7.70
C ARG A 378 -0.49 -19.24 7.23
N SER A 379 -1.63 -19.90 7.01
CA SER A 379 -1.65 -21.30 6.61
C SER A 379 -1.46 -21.47 5.10
N GLU A 380 -1.99 -20.54 4.30
CA GLU A 380 -2.02 -20.70 2.86
C GLU A 380 -0.88 -19.98 2.12
N ILE A 381 -0.53 -18.77 2.55
CA ILE A 381 0.36 -17.86 1.79
C ILE A 381 1.78 -17.86 2.35
N VAL A 382 1.97 -17.78 3.68
CA VAL A 382 3.31 -17.79 4.33
C VAL A 382 4.19 -18.99 3.95
N PRO A 383 3.66 -20.22 3.73
CA PRO A 383 4.48 -21.34 3.31
C PRO A 383 5.21 -21.13 1.96
N ILE A 384 4.75 -20.22 1.11
CA ILE A 384 5.46 -19.85 -0.13
C ILE A 384 6.81 -19.20 0.22
N LEU A 385 6.82 -18.31 1.21
CA LEU A 385 8.02 -17.59 1.65
C LEU A 385 8.96 -18.43 2.53
N THR A 386 8.39 -19.31 3.36
CA THR A 386 9.13 -19.97 4.46
C THR A 386 9.43 -21.45 4.22
N GLN A 387 8.60 -22.14 3.43
CA GLN A 387 8.66 -23.59 3.24
C GLN A 387 8.91 -23.99 1.78
N GLY A 388 9.04 -23.00 0.88
CA GLY A 388 9.23 -23.24 -0.55
C GLY A 388 8.00 -23.86 -1.22
N ARG A 389 6.78 -23.64 -0.67
CA ARG A 389 5.52 -24.01 -1.34
C ARG A 389 5.49 -23.34 -2.71
N ASN A 390 5.11 -24.11 -3.74
CA ASN A 390 5.05 -23.57 -5.09
C ASN A 390 3.92 -22.52 -5.21
N LEU A 391 4.21 -21.39 -5.86
CA LEU A 391 3.25 -20.29 -6.03
C LEU A 391 1.97 -20.74 -6.76
N VAL A 392 2.09 -21.58 -7.78
CA VAL A 392 0.95 -22.13 -8.55
C VAL A 392 0.09 -23.02 -7.68
N GLU A 393 0.69 -23.87 -6.86
CA GLU A 393 -0.05 -24.74 -5.93
C GLU A 393 -0.78 -23.96 -4.84
N ALA A 394 -0.22 -22.83 -4.40
CA ALA A 394 -0.89 -21.96 -3.45
C ALA A 394 -2.04 -21.19 -4.11
N GLY A 395 -1.83 -20.63 -5.31
CA GLY A 395 -2.84 -19.87 -6.03
C GLY A 395 -4.10 -20.67 -6.38
N LYS A 396 -3.98 -21.97 -6.63
CA LYS A 396 -5.13 -22.86 -6.91
C LYS A 396 -5.96 -23.23 -5.68
N VAL A 397 -5.47 -22.95 -4.48
CA VAL A 397 -6.13 -23.32 -3.20
C VAL A 397 -6.80 -22.12 -2.55
N CYS A 398 -6.33 -20.91 -2.85
CA CYS A 398 -7.00 -19.65 -2.53
C CYS A 398 -8.34 -19.56 -3.28
#